data_AF-A0A7S3HV13-F1
#
_entry.id   AF-A0A7S3HV13-F1
#
_cell.length_a   1.000
_cell.length_b   1.000
_cell.length_c   1.000
_cell.angle_alpha   90.00
_cell.angle_beta   90.00
_cell.angle_gamma   90.00
#
_symmetry.space_group_name_H-M   'P 1'
#
loop_
_entity.id
_entity.type
_entity.pdbx_description
1 polymer ?
#
loop_
_entity_poly.entity_id
_entity_poly.type
_entity_poly.pdbx_seq_one_letter_code
_entity_poly.pdbx_strand_id
1 'polypeptide(L)'
;RGMGACILCPEGTVNNGTANTGCSFCPEGLTTLSPGGVAGECVPIPESPTTMIIAIVVAISGVLLIILMSLVLQRAVRHYRQLRHAAREAELARLEMVRKAVDGMRNIRFPFTVMRYSKFKEYGRLVRHEVARNNGDLLMFDTWNESVAF
;
A
#
# COMPACT_ATOMS: atom_id res chain seq x y z
N ARG A 1 63.62 -15.37 57.96
CA ARG A 1 62.66 -14.60 57.13
C ARG A 1 62.42 -15.41 55.87
N GLY A 2 61.33 -16.18 55.83
CA GLY A 2 60.99 -17.00 54.66
C GLY A 2 60.45 -16.12 53.55
N MET A 3 61.04 -16.22 52.36
CA MET A 3 60.41 -15.73 51.15
C MET A 3 59.28 -16.70 50.82
N GLY A 4 58.04 -16.34 51.15
CA GLY A 4 56.88 -17.12 50.74
C GLY A 4 56.83 -17.19 49.22
N ALA A 5 56.71 -18.38 48.66
CA ALA A 5 56.60 -18.56 47.22
C ALA A 5 55.31 -17.90 46.73
N CYS A 6 55.43 -16.88 45.87
CA CYS A 6 54.28 -16.33 45.16
C CYS A 6 53.75 -17.41 44.20
N ILE A 7 52.50 -17.84 44.39
CA ILE A 7 51.82 -18.73 43.46
C ILE A 7 51.30 -17.89 42.29
N LEU A 8 51.64 -18.28 41.05
CA LEU A 8 51.07 -17.66 39.86
C LEU A 8 49.61 -18.07 39.73
N CYS A 9 48.71 -17.08 39.81
CA CYS A 9 47.29 -17.28 39.59
C CYS A 9 47.00 -17.43 38.08
N PRO A 10 46.16 -18.40 37.67
CA PRO A 10 45.77 -18.56 36.28
C PRO A 10 44.95 -17.36 35.78
N GLU A 11 44.82 -17.23 34.46
CA GLU A 11 43.99 -16.22 33.83
C GLU A 11 42.55 -16.22 34.39
N GLY A 12 42.00 -15.03 34.60
CA GLY A 12 40.69 -14.82 35.24
C GLY A 12 40.72 -14.80 36.77
N THR A 13 41.89 -14.95 37.39
CA THR A 13 42.05 -14.89 38.86
C THR A 13 43.18 -13.94 39.29
N VAL A 14 43.04 -13.34 40.47
CA VAL A 14 43.98 -12.37 41.05
C VAL A 14 44.40 -12.75 42.46
N ASN A 15 45.61 -12.33 42.86
CA ASN A 15 46.07 -12.45 44.25
C ASN A 15 45.73 -11.17 45.03
N ASN A 16 45.03 -11.31 46.16
CA ASN A 16 44.54 -10.20 46.99
C ASN A 16 45.54 -9.70 48.05
N GLY A 17 46.84 -10.05 47.98
CA GLY A 17 47.86 -9.43 48.84
C GLY A 17 49.18 -10.21 48.98
N THR A 18 50.20 -9.56 49.56
CA THR A 18 51.60 -10.04 49.67
C THR A 18 51.84 -11.24 50.59
N ALA A 19 50.79 -11.77 51.23
CA ALA A 19 50.87 -12.94 52.11
C ALA A 19 49.76 -13.99 51.84
N ASN A 20 48.97 -13.82 50.78
CA ASN A 20 47.91 -14.76 50.44
C ASN A 20 48.41 -15.82 49.45
N THR A 21 48.16 -17.09 49.77
CA THR A 21 48.44 -18.24 48.90
C THR A 21 47.25 -18.61 47.99
N GLY A 22 46.16 -17.83 48.04
CA GLY A 22 44.92 -18.09 47.31
C GLY A 22 44.67 -17.10 46.17
N CYS A 23 44.11 -17.62 45.08
CA CYS A 23 43.63 -16.84 43.95
C CYS A 23 42.12 -16.62 44.06
N SER A 24 41.67 -15.38 43.90
CA SER A 24 40.25 -15.02 43.84
C SER A 24 39.84 -14.70 42.40
N PHE A 25 38.61 -15.02 42.02
CA PHE A 25 38.08 -14.68 40.70
C PHE A 25 37.92 -13.17 40.52
N CYS A 26 38.15 -12.68 39.30
CA CYS A 26 37.77 -11.32 38.95
C CYS A 26 36.22 -11.17 38.99
N PRO A 27 35.70 -9.95 39.24
CA PRO A 27 34.26 -9.67 39.18
C PRO A 27 33.69 -9.90 37.78
N GLU A 28 32.37 -10.08 37.68
CA GLU A 28 31.68 -10.32 36.39
C GLU A 28 32.05 -9.27 35.33
N GLY A 29 32.40 -9.73 34.13
CA GLY A 29 32.77 -8.87 32.99
C GLY A 29 34.26 -8.49 32.92
N LEU A 30 35.08 -8.94 33.86
CA LEU A 30 36.52 -8.64 33.90
C LEU A 30 37.37 -9.94 33.89
N THR A 31 38.57 -9.87 33.33
CA THR A 31 39.56 -10.96 33.27
C THR A 31 40.98 -10.40 33.41
N THR A 32 41.96 -11.26 33.71
CA THR A 32 43.39 -10.91 33.62
C THR A 32 43.94 -11.29 32.25
N LEU A 33 44.79 -10.45 31.66
CA LEU A 33 45.41 -10.67 30.34
C LEU A 33 46.61 -11.62 30.39
N SER A 34 47.11 -11.93 31.59
CA SER A 34 48.28 -12.78 31.80
C SER A 34 48.21 -13.45 33.19
N PRO A 35 48.80 -14.64 33.35
CA PRO A 35 48.90 -15.30 34.64
C PRO A 35 49.73 -14.48 35.64
N GLY A 36 49.30 -14.45 36.91
CA GLY A 36 49.97 -13.72 37.99
C GLY A 36 49.45 -12.30 38.26
N GLY A 37 48.29 -11.93 37.72
CA GLY A 37 47.69 -10.60 37.93
C GLY A 37 47.41 -10.28 39.40
N VAL A 38 47.64 -9.02 39.79
CA VAL A 38 47.33 -8.50 41.13
C VAL A 38 45.90 -7.95 41.19
N ALA A 39 45.31 -7.82 42.38
CA ALA A 39 43.91 -7.42 42.57
C ALA A 39 43.46 -6.08 41.92
N GLY A 40 44.38 -5.27 41.38
CA GLY A 40 44.10 -4.05 40.60
C GLY A 40 44.17 -4.22 39.08
N GLU A 41 44.39 -5.43 38.57
CA GLU A 41 44.76 -5.71 37.16
C GLU A 41 43.67 -6.48 36.38
N CYS A 42 42.45 -6.57 36.93
CA CYS A 42 41.30 -7.10 36.20
C CYS A 42 40.87 -6.08 35.11
N VAL A 43 40.92 -6.49 33.84
CA VAL A 43 40.59 -5.68 32.65
C VAL A 43 39.29 -6.23 32.03
N PRO A 44 38.43 -5.42 31.39
CA PRO A 44 37.27 -5.93 30.67
C PRO A 44 37.65 -7.01 29.66
N ILE A 45 36.81 -8.06 29.57
CA ILE A 45 37.00 -9.16 28.62
C ILE A 45 37.07 -8.55 27.20
N PRO A 46 38.14 -8.79 26.44
CA PRO A 46 38.26 -8.25 25.10
C PRO A 46 37.16 -8.84 24.22
N GLU A 47 36.30 -7.99 23.68
CA GLU A 47 35.30 -8.42 22.70
C GLU A 47 36.02 -8.94 21.45
N SER A 48 35.70 -10.18 21.06
CA SER A 48 36.31 -10.78 19.88
C SER A 48 35.95 -9.97 18.62
N PRO A 49 36.91 -9.70 17.71
CA PRO A 49 36.60 -8.96 16.48
C PRO A 49 35.53 -9.67 15.61
N THR A 50 35.32 -10.97 15.79
CA THR A 50 34.31 -11.77 15.09
C THR A 50 32.88 -11.39 15.45
N THR A 51 32.58 -11.04 16.71
CA THR A 51 31.20 -10.70 17.12
C THR A 51 30.76 -9.36 16.53
N MET A 52 31.66 -8.37 16.45
CA MET A 52 31.37 -7.08 15.80
C MET A 52 31.09 -7.25 14.30
N ILE A 53 31.89 -8.05 13.59
CA ILE A 53 31.69 -8.27 12.14
C ILE A 53 30.33 -8.93 11.88
N ILE A 54 29.98 -9.96 12.66
CA ILE A 54 28.69 -10.66 12.51
C ILE A 54 27.53 -9.69 12.75
N ALA A 55 27.60 -8.86 13.79
CA ALA A 55 26.56 -7.87 14.10
C ALA A 55 26.34 -6.89 12.93
N ILE A 56 27.42 -6.40 12.32
CA ILE A 56 27.35 -5.47 11.18
C ILE A 56 26.73 -6.15 9.95
N VAL A 57 27.17 -7.37 9.61
CA VAL A 57 26.65 -8.11 8.46
C VAL A 57 25.15 -8.38 8.61
N VAL A 58 24.72 -8.80 9.80
CA VAL A 58 23.31 -9.04 10.10
C VAL A 58 22.51 -7.74 9.96
N ALA A 59 22.99 -6.63 10.51
CA ALA A 59 22.34 -5.34 10.38
C ALA A 59 22.18 -4.90 8.91
N ILE A 60 23.25 -5.00 8.12
CA ILE A 60 23.22 -4.64 6.68
C ILE A 60 22.25 -5.54 5.92
N SER A 61 22.29 -6.86 6.14
CA SER A 61 21.38 -7.80 5.48
C SER A 61 19.91 -7.51 5.81
N GLY A 62 19.62 -7.15 7.06
CA GLY A 62 18.28 -6.79 7.51
C GLY A 62 17.76 -5.54 6.79
N VAL A 63 18.59 -4.49 6.69
CA VAL A 63 18.25 -3.27 5.96
C VAL A 63 18.01 -3.56 4.48
N LEU A 64 18.86 -4.39 3.86
CA LEU A 64 18.73 -4.77 2.45
C LEU A 64 17.42 -5.50 2.17
N LEU A 65 17.02 -6.43 3.06
CA LEU A 65 15.74 -7.13 2.97
C LEU A 65 14.54 -6.19 3.12
N ILE A 66 14.61 -5.23 4.05
CA ILE A 66 13.54 -4.23 4.24
C ILE A 66 13.39 -3.36 2.99
N ILE A 67 14.51 -2.92 2.40
CA ILE A 67 14.48 -2.14 1.16
C ILE A 67 13.86 -2.96 0.03
N LEU A 68 14.30 -4.20 -0.18
CA LEU A 68 13.73 -5.08 -1.22
C LEU A 68 12.23 -5.32 -1.03
N MET A 69 11.80 -5.61 0.21
CA MET A 69 10.38 -5.80 0.53
C MET A 69 9.57 -4.53 0.27
N SER A 70 10.10 -3.35 0.62
CA SER A 70 9.43 -2.08 0.36
C SER A 70 9.27 -1.82 -1.14
N LEU A 71 10.28 -2.14 -1.96
CA LEU A 71 10.24 -1.98 -3.41
C LEU A 71 9.21 -2.92 -4.06
N VAL A 72 9.16 -4.18 -3.61
CA VAL A 72 8.17 -5.15 -4.08
C VAL A 72 6.76 -4.70 -3.71
N LEU A 73 6.55 -4.24 -2.47
CA LEU A 73 5.25 -3.73 -2.03
C LEU A 73 4.83 -2.49 -2.85
N GLN A 74 5.73 -1.55 -3.06
CA GLN A 74 5.47 -0.37 -3.90
C GLN A 74 5.12 -0.77 -5.34
N ARG A 75 5.85 -1.72 -5.92
CA ARG A 75 5.59 -2.20 -7.28
C ARG A 75 4.23 -2.91 -7.37
N ALA A 76 3.91 -3.77 -6.39
CA ALA A 76 2.63 -4.45 -6.30
C ALA A 76 1.47 -3.47 -6.15
N VAL A 77 1.62 -2.45 -5.30
CA VAL A 77 0.61 -1.39 -5.13
C VAL A 77 0.42 -0.58 -6.41
N ARG A 78 1.51 -0.20 -7.09
CA ARG A 78 1.43 0.53 -8.38
C ARG A 78 0.70 -0.31 -9.43
N HIS A 79 1.07 -1.58 -9.57
CA HIS A 79 0.44 -2.49 -10.52
C HIS A 79 -1.03 -2.72 -10.20
N TYR A 80 -1.36 -2.94 -8.92
CA TYR A 80 -2.73 -3.09 -8.46
C TYR A 80 -3.56 -1.84 -8.73
N ARG A 81 -3.00 -0.64 -8.49
CA ARG A 81 -3.67 0.62 -8.81
C ARG A 81 -3.96 0.73 -10.30
N GLN A 82 -2.99 0.44 -11.17
CA GLN A 82 -3.17 0.48 -12.62
C GLN A 82 -4.28 -0.44 -13.09
N LEU A 83 -4.30 -1.69 -12.64
CA LEU A 83 -5.37 -2.64 -12.96
C LEU A 83 -6.73 -2.14 -12.48
N ARG A 84 -6.80 -1.55 -11.28
CA ARG A 84 -8.05 -1.02 -10.73
C ARG A 84 -8.57 0.19 -11.49
N HIS A 85 -7.70 1.04 -12.04
CA HIS A 85 -8.12 2.16 -12.89
C HIS A 85 -8.71 1.66 -14.22
N ALA A 86 -8.02 0.72 -14.89
CA ALA A 86 -8.51 0.13 -16.14
C ALA A 86 -9.87 -0.59 -15.95
N ALA A 87 -10.06 -1.29 -14.83
CA ALA A 87 -11.32 -1.96 -14.54
C ALA A 87 -12.50 -0.99 -14.36
N ARG A 88 -12.28 0.16 -13.70
CA ARG A 88 -13.32 1.19 -13.52
C ARG A 88 -13.69 1.87 -14.83
N GLU A 89 -12.70 2.18 -15.67
CA GLU A 89 -12.95 2.79 -16.98
C GLU A 89 -13.79 1.85 -17.88
N ALA A 90 -13.51 0.54 -17.84
CA ALA A 90 -14.31 -0.45 -18.56
C ALA A 90 -15.76 -0.54 -18.05
N GLU A 91 -15.98 -0.46 -16.74
CA GLU A 91 -17.33 -0.48 -16.16
C GLU A 91 -18.12 0.78 -16.53
N LEU A 92 -17.50 1.96 -16.45
CA LEU A 92 -18.12 3.23 -16.83
C LEU A 92 -18.49 3.23 -18.33
N ALA A 93 -17.58 2.77 -19.20
CA ALA A 93 -17.86 2.65 -20.63
C ALA A 93 -19.03 1.70 -20.91
N ARG A 94 -19.12 0.58 -20.19
CA ARG A 94 -20.24 -0.36 -20.32
C ARG A 94 -21.57 0.28 -19.91
N LEU A 95 -21.59 1.00 -18.79
CA LEU A 95 -22.79 1.70 -18.32
C LEU A 95 -23.23 2.79 -19.30
N GLU A 96 -22.28 3.52 -19.89
CA GLU A 96 -22.58 4.54 -20.90
C GLU A 96 -23.23 3.91 -22.15
N MET A 97 -22.71 2.77 -22.62
CA MET A 97 -23.28 2.05 -23.75
C MET A 97 -24.71 1.59 -23.47
N VAL A 98 -24.96 1.04 -22.29
CA VAL A 98 -26.31 0.63 -21.87
C VAL A 98 -27.24 1.83 -21.78
N ARG A 99 -26.79 2.92 -21.17
CA ARG A 99 -27.57 4.16 -21.08
C ARG A 99 -27.93 4.69 -22.47
N LYS A 100 -26.97 4.77 -23.38
CA LYS A 100 -27.19 5.23 -24.75
C LYS A 100 -28.17 4.35 -25.51
N ALA A 101 -28.11 3.03 -25.30
CA ALA A 101 -29.07 2.09 -25.89
C ALA A 101 -30.49 2.33 -25.33
N VAL A 102 -30.62 2.52 -24.01
CA VAL A 102 -31.91 2.82 -23.36
C VAL A 102 -32.46 4.17 -23.82
N ASP A 103 -31.63 5.20 -23.90
CA ASP A 103 -32.04 6.52 -24.39
C ASP A 103 -32.51 6.45 -25.85
N GLY A 104 -31.82 5.66 -26.68
CA GLY A 104 -32.25 5.39 -28.05
C GLY A 104 -33.55 4.57 -28.15
N MET A 105 -33.87 3.76 -27.15
CA MET A 105 -35.15 3.04 -27.06
C MET A 105 -36.28 3.93 -26.51
N ARG A 106 -35.97 4.93 -25.67
CA ARG A 106 -36.96 5.84 -25.08
C ARG A 106 -37.35 6.97 -26.02
N ASN A 107 -36.37 7.50 -26.74
CA ASN A 107 -36.56 8.62 -27.66
C ASN A 107 -36.82 8.11 -29.06
N ILE A 108 -37.77 8.73 -29.75
CA ILE A 108 -38.07 8.38 -31.14
C ILE A 108 -37.03 9.09 -32.02
N ARG A 109 -36.33 8.33 -32.88
CA ARG A 109 -35.26 8.87 -33.73
C ARG A 109 -35.73 10.00 -34.66
N PHE A 110 -37.00 9.93 -35.07
CA PHE A 110 -37.67 10.97 -35.83
C PHE A 110 -38.97 11.29 -35.12
N PRO A 111 -39.07 12.46 -34.46
CA PRO A 111 -40.32 12.84 -33.83
C PRO A 111 -41.39 12.92 -34.90
N PHE A 112 -42.52 12.24 -34.66
CA PHE A 112 -43.63 12.27 -35.59
C PHE A 112 -44.72 13.16 -35.05
N THR A 113 -45.40 13.84 -35.98
CA THR A 113 -46.46 14.79 -35.67
C THR A 113 -47.81 14.17 -36.02
N VAL A 114 -48.77 14.34 -35.13
CA VAL A 114 -50.16 13.92 -35.37
C VAL A 114 -51.11 15.09 -35.17
N MET A 115 -52.25 15.04 -35.84
CA MET A 115 -53.35 15.97 -35.65
C MET A 115 -54.53 15.22 -35.06
N ARG A 116 -55.20 15.79 -34.04
CA ARG A 116 -56.45 15.21 -33.52
C ARG A 116 -57.50 15.19 -34.63
N TYR A 117 -58.25 14.10 -34.71
CA TYR A 117 -59.29 13.94 -35.73
C TYR A 117 -60.35 15.05 -35.71
N SER A 118 -60.71 15.56 -34.52
CA SER A 118 -61.63 16.69 -34.37
C SER A 118 -61.13 17.94 -35.11
N LYS A 119 -59.86 18.31 -34.90
CA LYS A 119 -59.21 19.44 -35.57
C LYS A 119 -59.06 19.21 -37.07
N PHE A 120 -58.73 18.00 -37.48
CA PHE A 120 -58.68 17.64 -38.89
C PHE A 120 -60.06 17.84 -39.57
N LYS A 121 -61.15 17.47 -38.90
CA LYS A 121 -62.51 17.65 -39.41
C LYS A 121 -62.91 19.12 -39.51
N GLU A 122 -62.51 19.96 -38.54
CA GLU A 122 -62.75 21.42 -38.58
C GLU A 122 -62.16 22.07 -39.83
N TYR A 123 -60.98 21.65 -40.28
CA TYR A 123 -60.35 22.18 -41.49
C TYR A 123 -61.11 21.81 -42.77
N GLY A 124 -61.78 20.66 -42.82
CA GLY A 124 -62.57 20.19 -43.96
C GLY A 124 -61.79 19.95 -45.26
N ARG A 125 -60.45 20.05 -45.23
CA ARG A 125 -59.55 19.84 -46.36
C ARG A 125 -58.16 19.46 -45.86
N LEU A 126 -57.33 18.92 -46.75
CA LEU A 126 -55.90 18.72 -46.46
C LEU A 126 -55.20 20.08 -46.34
N VAL A 127 -54.45 20.26 -45.27
CA VAL A 127 -53.72 21.49 -44.95
C VAL A 127 -52.22 21.20 -44.96
N ARG A 128 -51.42 22.15 -45.42
CA ARG A 128 -49.95 22.04 -45.38
C ARG A 128 -49.47 21.92 -43.94
N HIS A 129 -48.49 21.04 -43.72
CA HIS A 129 -47.91 20.76 -42.41
C HIS A 129 -47.48 22.04 -41.67
N GLU A 130 -46.81 22.97 -42.36
CA GLU A 130 -46.31 24.22 -41.75
C GLU A 130 -47.44 25.10 -41.20
N VAL A 131 -48.58 25.13 -41.89
CA VAL A 131 -49.75 25.92 -41.47
C VAL A 131 -50.36 25.32 -40.21
N ALA A 132 -50.58 24.01 -40.21
CA ALA A 132 -51.09 23.30 -39.04
C ALA A 132 -50.13 23.39 -37.83
N ARG A 133 -48.81 23.34 -38.09
CA ARG A 133 -47.77 23.53 -37.07
C ARG A 133 -47.80 24.92 -36.48
N ASN A 134 -47.83 25.96 -37.32
CA ASN A 134 -47.80 27.36 -36.88
C ASN A 134 -49.07 27.73 -36.10
N ASN A 135 -50.20 27.06 -36.39
CA ASN A 135 -51.45 27.22 -35.65
C ASN A 135 -51.49 26.45 -34.32
N GLY A 136 -50.49 25.59 -34.05
CA GLY A 136 -50.45 24.75 -32.84
C GLY A 136 -51.41 23.57 -32.86
N ASP A 137 -51.94 23.18 -34.02
CA ASP A 137 -52.88 22.06 -34.14
C ASP A 137 -52.20 20.69 -34.23
N LEU A 138 -50.88 20.67 -34.39
CA LEU A 138 -50.07 19.46 -34.42
C LEU A 138 -49.51 19.16 -33.04
N LEU A 139 -49.67 17.91 -32.61
CA LEU A 139 -49.02 17.33 -31.46
C LEU A 139 -47.76 16.63 -31.93
N MET A 140 -46.65 16.90 -31.25
CA MET A 140 -45.34 16.38 -31.58
C MET A 140 -44.90 15.47 -30.45
N PHE A 141 -44.51 14.23 -30.78
CA PHE A 141 -44.06 13.25 -29.80
C PHE A 141 -42.58 12.99 -29.98
N ASP A 142 -41.81 13.31 -28.94
CA ASP A 142 -40.36 13.10 -28.93
C ASP A 142 -40.01 11.78 -28.24
N THR A 143 -40.89 11.28 -27.37
CA THR A 143 -40.70 10.03 -26.63
C THR A 143 -41.81 9.01 -26.91
N TRP A 144 -41.47 7.73 -26.77
CA TRP A 144 -42.46 6.64 -26.91
C TRP A 144 -43.58 6.73 -25.88
N ASN A 145 -43.28 7.16 -24.65
CA ASN A 145 -44.28 7.28 -23.59
C ASN A 145 -45.37 8.30 -23.94
N GLU A 146 -44.99 9.45 -24.53
CA GLU A 146 -45.97 10.45 -24.94
C GLU A 146 -46.84 9.93 -26.09
N SER A 147 -46.26 9.17 -27.01
CA SER A 147 -47.01 8.58 -28.13
C SER A 147 -48.03 7.51 -27.71
N VAL A 148 -47.70 6.71 -26.68
CA VAL A 148 -48.58 5.65 -26.17
C VAL A 148 -49.69 6.21 -25.28
N ALA A 149 -49.43 7.35 -24.62
CA ALA A 149 -50.39 8.01 -23.74
C ALA A 149 -51.45 8.86 -24.48
N PHE A 150 -51.25 9.12 -25.78
CA PHE A 150 -52.13 9.92 -26.62
C PHE A 150 -53.27 9.10 -27.23
#